data_AF-A0A938D5P2-F1
#
_entry.id   AF-A0A938D5P2-F1
#
_cell.length_a   1.000
_cell.length_b   1.000
_cell.length_c   1.000
_cell.angle_alpha   90.00
_cell.angle_beta   90.00
_cell.angle_gamma   90.00
#
_symmetry.space_group_name_H-M   'P 1'
#
loop_
_entity.id
_entity.type
_entity.pdbx_description
1 polymer ?
#
loop_
_entity_poly.entity_id
_entity_poly.type
_entity_poly.pdbx_seq_one_letter_code
_entity_poly.pdbx_strand_id
1 'polypeptide(L)' 'MNTASGVFFTWLLGLIFVVGGIVFLVFLGENKLLFGLPYLVIGLLLCYGAWRLGKSAARKAAEEAAAMGDEGQSTRSEE' A
#
# COMPACT_ATOMS: atom_id res chain seq x y z
N MET A 1 12.78 -1.31 11.20
CA MET A 1 11.30 -1.28 11.08
C MET A 1 10.88 -2.35 10.10
N ASN A 2 9.90 -3.18 10.43
CA ASN A 2 9.39 -4.20 9.52
C ASN A 2 8.80 -3.52 8.27
N THR A 3 9.24 -3.93 7.07
CA THR A 3 8.80 -3.36 5.79
C THR A 3 7.28 -3.40 5.64
N ALA A 4 6.62 -4.43 6.19
CA ALA A 4 5.16 -4.55 6.22
C ALA A 4 4.49 -3.41 7.01
N SER A 5 5.04 -3.04 8.17
CA SER A 5 4.53 -1.93 8.99
C SER A 5 4.71 -0.58 8.30
N GLY A 6 5.80 -0.42 7.54
CA GLY A 6 6.05 0.78 6.73
C GLY A 6 5.03 0.95 5.61
N VAL A 7 4.71 -0.12 4.88
CA VAL A 7 3.69 -0.11 3.82
C VAL A 7 2.31 0.22 4.39
N PHE A 8 1.93 -0.39 5.51
CA PHE A 8 0.66 -0.10 6.18
C PHE A 8 0.56 1.36 6.63
N PHE A 9 1.63 1.90 7.22
CA PHE A 9 1.67 3.29 7.64
C PHE A 9 1.56 4.26 6.46
N THR A 10 2.30 4.02 5.37
CA THR A 10 2.20 4.84 4.15
C THR A 10 0.81 4.76 3.51
N TRP A 11 0.18 3.58 3.55
CA TRP A 11 -1.19 3.41 3.07
C TRP A 11 -2.20 4.18 3.92
N LEU A 12 -2.10 4.08 5.26
CA LEU A 12 -2.95 4.84 6.19
C LEU A 12 -2.76 6.35 6.02
N LEU A 13 -1.51 6.81 5.91
CA LEU A 13 -1.18 8.21 5.69
C LEU A 13 -1.76 8.72 4.36
N GLY A 14 -1.60 7.95 3.28
CA GLY A 14 -2.17 8.26 1.98
C GLY A 14 -3.70 8.36 2.04
N LEU A 15 -4.36 7.45 2.76
CA LEU A 15 -5.81 7.46 2.93
C LEU A 15 -6.31 8.74 3.61
N ILE A 16 -5.62 9.20 4.67
CA ILE A 16 -5.95 10.45 5.36
C ILE A 16 -5.84 11.65 4.40
N PHE A 17 -4.80 11.70 3.57
CA PHE A 17 -4.64 12.76 2.57
C PHE A 17 -5.72 12.72 1.48
N VAL A 18 -6.13 11.53 1.02
CA VAL A 18 -7.24 11.40 0.07
C VAL A 18 -8.54 11.90 0.70
N VAL A 19 -8.88 11.43 1.90
CA VAL A 19 -10.11 11.84 2.60
C VAL A 19 -10.09 13.34 2.86
N GLY A 20 -8.98 13.88 3.36
CA GLY A 20 -8.81 15.33 3.58
C GLY A 20 -8.94 16.14 2.29
N GLY A 21 -8.32 15.68 1.20
CA GLY A 21 -8.45 16.30 -0.13
C GLY A 21 -9.88 16.33 -0.63
N ILE A 22 -10.65 15.24 -0.46
CA ILE A 22 -12.08 15.19 -0.79
C ILE A 22 -12.89 16.16 0.09
N VAL A 23 -12.62 16.18 1.40
CA VAL A 23 -13.29 17.11 2.33
C VAL A 23 -13.03 18.56 1.92
N PHE A 24 -11.79 18.93 1.60
CA PHE A 24 -11.46 20.25 1.08
C PHE A 24 -12.13 20.53 -0.28
N LEU A 25 -12.24 19.54 -1.15
CA LEU A 25 -12.95 19.70 -2.43
C LEU A 25 -14.44 20.00 -2.25
N VAL A 26 -15.07 19.39 -1.25
CA VAL A 26 -16.52 19.53 -0.98
C VAL A 26 -16.83 20.78 -0.16
N PHE A 27 -16.05 21.06 0.88
CA PHE A 27 -16.36 22.13 1.83
C PHE A 27 -15.77 23.50 1.46
N LEU A 28 -14.70 23.55 0.66
CA LEU A 28 -13.99 24.79 0.39
C LEU A 28 -14.53 25.45 -0.89
N GLY A 29 -15.71 26.07 -0.84
CA GLY A 29 -16.46 26.61 -2.00
C GLY A 29 -15.65 27.13 -3.18
N GLU A 30 -14.93 28.25 -3.02
CA GLU A 30 -14.19 28.91 -4.12
C GLU A 30 -12.73 28.42 -4.26
N ASN A 31 -12.09 28.03 -3.15
CA ASN A 31 -10.68 27.64 -3.11
C ASN A 31 -10.44 26.11 -3.08
N LYS A 32 -11.50 25.31 -3.27
CA LYS A 32 -11.48 23.83 -3.25
C LYS A 32 -10.44 23.21 -4.15
N LEU A 33 -10.20 23.78 -5.33
CA LEU A 33 -9.19 23.24 -6.24
C LEU A 33 -7.78 23.59 -5.79
N LEU A 34 -7.58 24.77 -5.21
CA LEU A 34 -6.26 25.22 -4.75
C LEU A 34 -5.74 24.38 -3.58
N PHE A 35 -6.64 23.99 -2.67
CA PHE A 35 -6.27 23.22 -1.48
C PHE A 35 -6.65 21.75 -1.59
N GLY A 36 -7.80 21.39 -2.12
CA GLY A 36 -8.22 19.98 -2.16
C GLY A 36 -7.49 19.15 -3.21
N LEU A 37 -7.21 19.71 -4.40
CA LEU A 37 -6.53 18.98 -5.48
C LEU A 37 -5.09 18.55 -5.12
N PRO A 38 -4.18 19.42 -4.60
CA PRO A 38 -2.83 18.97 -4.27
C PRO A 38 -2.81 17.92 -3.16
N TYR A 39 -3.68 18.04 -2.15
CA TYR A 39 -3.78 17.05 -1.07
C TYR A 39 -4.31 15.71 -1.60
N LEU A 40 -5.30 15.74 -2.50
CA LEU A 40 -5.81 14.54 -3.17
C LEU A 40 -4.73 13.85 -4.00
N VAL A 41 -3.95 14.62 -4.77
CA VAL A 41 -2.85 14.10 -5.60
C VAL A 41 -1.77 13.43 -4.74
N ILE A 42 -1.36 14.07 -3.63
CA ILE A 42 -0.38 13.49 -2.69
C ILE A 42 -0.92 12.20 -2.08
N GLY A 43 -2.18 12.19 -1.64
CA GLY A 43 -2.82 11.00 -1.09
C GLY A 43 -2.85 9.84 -2.07
N LEU A 44 -3.21 10.10 -3.33
CA LEU A 44 -3.22 9.10 -4.39
C LEU A 44 -1.81 8.56 -4.69
N LEU A 45 -0.80 9.43 -4.73
CA LEU A 45 0.61 9.04 -4.93
C LEU A 45 1.09 8.12 -3.81
N LEU A 46 0.79 8.44 -2.56
CA LEU A 46 1.14 7.62 -1.39
C LEU A 46 0.44 6.26 -1.43
N CYS A 47 -0.86 6.23 -1.74
CA CYS A 47 -1.62 4.99 -1.89
C CYS A 47 -1.07 4.12 -3.03
N TYR A 48 -0.76 4.72 -4.19
CA TYR A 48 -0.19 4.01 -5.33
C TYR A 48 1.22 3.47 -5.02
N GLY A 49 2.05 4.27 -4.34
CA GLY A 49 3.37 3.85 -3.88
C GLY A 49 3.31 2.69 -2.90
N ALA A 50 2.41 2.77 -1.92
CA ALA A 50 2.17 1.69 -0.96
C ALA A 50 1.65 0.41 -1.64
N TRP A 51 0.73 0.54 -2.60
CA TRP A 51 0.22 -0.59 -3.38
C TRP A 51 1.31 -1.25 -4.24
N ARG A 52 2.15 -0.45 -4.91
CA ARG A 52 3.26 -0.95 -5.72
C ARG A 52 4.30 -1.66 -4.86
N LEU A 53 4.66 -1.11 -3.70
CA LEU A 53 5.58 -1.74 -2.74
C LEU A 53 4.98 -3.01 -2.14
N GLY A 54 3.70 -2.97 -1.75
CA GLY A 54 2.99 -4.13 -1.21
C GLY A 54 2.87 -5.27 -2.23
N LYS A 55 2.64 -4.97 -3.51
CA LYS A 55 2.59 -5.98 -4.59
C LYS A 55 3.94 -6.64 -4.82
N SER A 56 5.04 -5.88 -4.75
CA SER A 56 6.40 -6.42 -4.85
C SER A 56 6.77 -7.26 -3.62
N ALA A 57 6.36 -6.82 -2.42
CA ALA A 57 6.56 -7.58 -1.19
C ALA A 57 5.72 -8.88 -1.17
N ALA A 58 4.47 -8.83 -1.65
CA ALA A 58 3.61 -10.00 -1.78
C ALA A 58 4.13 -11.00 -2.82
N ARG A 59 4.76 -10.55 -3.90
CA ARG A 59 5.46 -11.45 -4.85
C ARG A 59 6.63 -12.17 -4.19
N LYS A 60 7.46 -11.45 -3.43
CA LYS A 60 8.58 -12.06 -2.68
C LYS A 60 8.09 -13.03 -1.61
N ALA A 61 7.03 -12.68 -0.88
CA ALA A 61 6.40 -13.57 0.09
C ALA A 61 5.75 -14.80 -0.56
N ALA A 62 5.22 -14.67 -1.78
CA ALA A 62 4.68 -15.79 -2.56
C ALA A 62 5.78 -16.70 -3.12
N GLU A 63 6.93 -16.15 -3.51
CA GLU A 63 8.13 -16.94 -3.87
C GLU A 63 8.73 -17.66 -2.65
N GLU A 64 8.80 -17.02 -1.49
CA GLU A 64 9.21 -17.68 -0.23
C GLU A 64 8.21 -18.76 0.21
N ALA A 65 6.90 -18.50 0.06
CA ALA A 65 5.86 -19.50 0.35
C ALA A 65 5.86 -20.68 -0.63
N ALA A 66 6.21 -20.44 -1.91
CA ALA A 66 6.38 -21.50 -2.90
C ALA A 66 7.67 -22.30 -2.66
N ALA A 67 8.76 -21.66 -2.24
CA ALA A 67 10.01 -22.33 -1.89
C ALA A 67 9.87 -23.20 -0.62
N MET A 68 9.11 -22.76 0.39
CA MET A 68 8.78 -23.57 1.57
C MET A 68 7.82 -24.74 1.27
N GLY A 69 7.03 -24.66 0.19
CA GLY A 69 6.14 -25.74 -0.25
C GLY A 69 6.87 -26.93 -0.90
N ASP A 70 8.04 -26.69 -1.48
CA ASP A 70 8.84 -27.69 -2.21
C ASP A 70 9.72 -28.54 -1.28
N GLU A 71 10.28 -27.94 -0.22
CA GLU A 71 11.10 -28.66 0.77
C GLU A 71 10.30 -29.69 1.61
N GLY A 72 8.99 -29.46 1.79
CA GLY A 72 8.09 -30.38 2.51
C GLY A 72 7.64 -31.61 1.71
N GLN A 73 7.85 -31.64 0.40
CA GLN A 73 7.44 -32.77 -0.46
C GLN A 73 8.59 -33.77 -0.69
N SER A 74 9.84 -33.30 -0.66
CA SER A 74 11.03 -34.15 -0.87
C SER A 74 11.31 -35.11 0.31
N THR A 75 11.03 -34.68 1.54
CA THR A 75 11.31 -35.48 2.76
C THR A 75 10.27 -36.55 3.09
N ARG A 76 9.14 -36.61 2.36
CA ARG A 76 8.04 -37.58 2.61
C ARG A 76 8.03 -38.78 1.67
N SER A 77 8.91 -38.80 0.67
CA SER A 77 8.94 -39.87 -0.34
C SER A 77 9.99 -40.95 -0.06
N GLU A 78 10.71 -40.86 1.06
CA GLU A 78 11.78 -41.81 1.44
C GLU A 78 11.47 -42.67 2.69
N GLU A 79 10.23 -42.65 3.22
CA GLU A 79 9.79 -43.58 4.28
C GLU A 79 8.88 -44.71 3.76
#